data_AF-A0A7V8ZB63-F1
#
_entry.id   AF-A0A7V8ZB63-F1
#
_cell.length_a   1.000
_cell.length_b   1.000
_cell.length_c   1.000
_cell.angle_alpha   90.00
_cell.angle_beta   90.00
_cell.angle_gamma   90.00
#
_symmetry.space_group_name_H-M   'P 1'
#
loop_
_entity.id
_entity.type
_entity.pdbx_description
1 polymer ?
#
loop_
_entity_poly.entity_id
_entity_poly.type
_entity_poly.pdbx_seq_one_letter_code
_entity_poly.pdbx_strand_id
1 'polypeptide(L)'
;MSNNKVVSQSEIIRKNISAVIEMQRKESEAHTLQDKVADAITRFSGSMAFVYLHALWFGIWILLNIGLLHIPHISEFDPFPFGLLTMIVSLEAIFLSTFILVSQNRDAAVNAQRSELDLQVNLLAEQKATKVLETLDHIAQQLNNMSSRFNFAPDPELEALKQSPAPQEVLKVMEEAVKEGALDVQERVEEVVEEITGELDVVRSNVERVSEQVETVASDVSKIKQGIEEQTGEHKLSRSK
;
A
#
# COMPACT_ATOMS: atom_id res chain seq x y z
N MET A 1 -61.27 7.54 -7.60
CA MET A 1 -60.20 8.54 -7.84
C MET A 1 -59.00 8.15 -7.00
N SER A 2 -57.95 7.61 -7.62
CA SER A 2 -56.80 7.03 -6.91
C SER A 2 -55.81 8.14 -6.53
N ASN A 3 -55.44 8.16 -5.25
CA ASN A 3 -54.65 9.17 -4.59
C ASN A 3 -53.15 8.92 -4.84
N ASN A 4 -52.57 9.60 -5.84
CA ASN A 4 -51.14 9.50 -6.14
C ASN A 4 -50.36 10.42 -5.17
N LYS A 5 -49.90 9.87 -4.04
CA LYS A 5 -48.93 10.53 -3.17
C LYS A 5 -47.60 10.61 -3.93
N VAL A 6 -47.36 11.76 -4.57
CA VAL A 6 -46.05 12.12 -5.10
C VAL A 6 -45.07 12.16 -3.93
N VAL A 7 -44.19 11.16 -3.85
CA VAL A 7 -43.08 11.13 -2.89
C VAL A 7 -42.27 12.41 -3.10
N SER A 8 -42.19 13.25 -2.07
CA SER A 8 -41.54 14.55 -2.18
C SER A 8 -40.04 14.36 -2.36
N GLN A 9 -39.40 15.11 -3.25
CA GLN A 9 -37.93 15.22 -3.37
C GLN A 9 -37.24 15.38 -1.99
N SER A 10 -37.89 16.08 -1.06
CA SER A 10 -37.39 16.27 0.31
C SER A 10 -37.38 15.00 1.17
N GLU A 11 -38.19 14.00 0.83
CA GLU A 11 -38.23 12.67 1.45
C GLU A 11 -37.09 11.79 0.93
N ILE A 12 -36.79 11.88 -0.37
CA ILE A 12 -35.68 11.16 -1.02
C ILE A 12 -34.34 11.70 -0.51
N ILE A 13 -34.19 13.03 -0.45
CA ILE A 13 -32.97 13.68 0.09
C ILE A 13 -32.79 13.33 1.57
N ARG A 14 -33.87 13.36 2.37
CA ARG A 14 -33.79 12.94 3.78
C ARG A 14 -33.39 11.48 3.94
N LYS A 15 -33.93 10.58 3.12
CA LYS A 15 -33.58 9.14 3.14
C LYS A 15 -32.11 8.90 2.75
N ASN A 16 -31.60 9.63 1.76
CA ASN A 16 -30.18 9.55 1.38
C ASN A 16 -29.26 10.12 2.45
N ILE A 17 -29.58 11.28 3.03
CA ILE A 17 -28.79 11.87 4.11
C ILE A 17 -28.80 10.97 5.35
N SER A 18 -29.95 10.38 5.71
CA SER A 18 -30.02 9.45 6.83
C SER A 18 -29.27 8.14 6.57
N ALA A 19 -29.25 7.63 5.33
CA ALA A 19 -28.43 6.48 4.96
C ALA A 19 -26.91 6.78 5.06
N VAL A 20 -26.48 7.97 4.64
CA VAL A 20 -25.07 8.42 4.78
C VAL A 20 -24.70 8.59 6.25
N ILE A 21 -25.58 9.21 7.05
CA ILE A 21 -25.37 9.37 8.49
C ILE A 21 -25.34 8.02 9.20
N GLU A 22 -26.15 7.04 8.77
CA GLU A 22 -26.18 5.70 9.37
C GLU A 22 -24.98 4.85 8.97
N MET A 23 -24.45 5.01 7.75
CA MET A 23 -23.14 4.46 7.35
C MET A 23 -22.01 5.05 8.20
N GLN A 24 -21.93 6.38 8.31
CA GLN A 24 -20.94 7.04 9.15
C GLN A 24 -21.08 6.66 10.62
N ARG A 25 -22.31 6.44 11.10
CA ARG A 25 -22.56 6.00 12.47
C ARG A 25 -22.08 4.56 12.69
N LYS A 26 -22.32 3.64 11.76
CA LYS A 26 -21.80 2.26 11.83
C LYS A 26 -20.28 2.20 11.79
N GLU A 27 -19.64 3.07 11.01
CA GLU A 27 -18.18 3.25 11.00
C GLU A 27 -17.71 3.78 12.35
N SER A 28 -18.43 4.75 12.92
CA SER A 28 -18.09 5.36 14.22
C SER A 28 -18.31 4.45 15.44
N GLU A 29 -19.30 3.56 15.36
CA GLU A 29 -19.67 2.62 16.42
C GLU A 29 -18.68 1.44 16.49
N ALA A 30 -17.89 1.22 15.43
CA ALA A 30 -16.81 0.24 15.41
C ALA A 30 -15.48 0.77 15.97
N HIS A 31 -15.35 2.07 16.24
CA HIS A 31 -14.12 2.62 16.81
C HIS A 31 -13.93 2.14 18.24
N THR A 32 -13.10 1.11 18.39
CA THR A 32 -12.56 0.73 19.69
C THR A 32 -11.74 1.89 20.26
N LEU A 33 -11.54 1.90 21.59
CA LEU A 33 -10.69 2.92 22.24
C LEU A 33 -9.29 3.00 21.62
N GLN A 34 -8.82 1.89 21.03
CA GLN A 34 -7.54 1.80 20.33
C GLN A 34 -7.54 2.60 19.02
N ASP A 35 -8.62 2.56 18.24
CA ASP A 35 -8.75 3.34 16.99
C ASP A 35 -8.74 4.85 17.26
N LYS A 36 -9.38 5.28 18.34
CA LYS A 36 -9.40 6.71 18.74
C LYS A 36 -8.01 7.20 19.14
N VAL A 37 -7.23 6.35 19.82
CA VAL A 37 -5.85 6.67 20.20
C VAL A 37 -4.95 6.71 18.96
N ALA A 38 -5.08 5.72 18.08
CA ALA A 38 -4.33 5.70 16.82
C ALA A 38 -4.61 6.97 15.98
N ASP A 39 -5.87 7.40 15.88
CA ASP A 39 -6.24 8.63 15.16
C ASP A 39 -5.69 9.89 15.78
N ALA A 40 -5.70 9.98 17.11
CA ALA A 40 -5.13 11.11 17.81
C ALA A 40 -3.62 11.20 17.56
N ILE A 41 -2.92 10.07 17.62
CA ILE A 41 -1.48 9.99 17.36
C ILE A 41 -1.18 10.33 15.90
N THR A 42 -1.89 9.74 14.93
CA THR A 42 -1.68 9.99 13.51
C THR A 42 -2.00 11.43 13.11
N ARG A 43 -3.08 12.03 13.65
CA ARG A 43 -3.37 13.46 13.41
C ARG A 43 -2.31 14.37 14.02
N PHE A 44 -1.76 13.99 15.17
CA PHE A 44 -0.71 14.75 15.82
C PHE A 44 0.62 14.63 15.04
N SER A 45 1.03 13.42 14.66
CA SER A 45 2.26 13.18 13.91
C SER A 45 2.23 13.76 12.50
N GLY A 46 1.06 13.82 11.86
CA GLY A 46 0.85 14.47 10.56
C GLY A 46 0.83 16.00 10.60
N SER A 47 0.96 16.64 11.78
CA SER A 47 0.92 18.09 11.92
C SER A 47 2.31 18.73 11.86
N MET A 48 2.41 19.93 11.29
CA MET A 48 3.65 20.73 11.32
C MET A 48 4.11 21.05 12.75
N ALA A 49 3.18 21.12 13.72
CA ALA A 49 3.53 21.34 15.12
C ALA A 49 4.40 20.22 15.70
N PHE A 50 4.20 18.97 15.26
CA PHE A 50 5.00 17.82 15.67
C PHE A 50 6.46 17.95 15.20
N VAL A 51 6.65 18.40 13.95
CA VAL A 51 7.98 18.63 13.36
C VAL A 51 8.74 19.69 14.15
N TYR A 52 8.10 20.83 14.48
CA TYR A 52 8.73 21.88 15.28
C TYR A 52 9.05 21.42 16.70
N LEU A 53 8.17 20.65 17.33
CA LEU A 53 8.42 20.07 18.66
C LEU A 53 9.64 19.15 18.64
N HIS A 54 9.76 18.27 17.65
CA HIS A 54 10.91 17.36 17.50
C HIS A 54 12.20 18.12 17.20
N ALA A 55 12.15 19.11 16.30
CA ALA A 55 13.31 19.94 15.99
C ALA A 55 13.82 20.68 17.24
N LEU A 56 12.91 21.22 18.05
CA LEU A 56 13.26 21.88 19.31
C LEU A 56 13.81 20.88 20.34
N TRP A 57 13.14 19.72 20.50
CA TRP A 57 13.57 18.67 21.42
C TRP A 57 14.98 18.16 21.09
N PHE A 58 15.24 17.79 19.83
CA PHE A 58 16.56 17.37 19.38
C PHE A 58 17.59 18.49 19.48
N GLY A 59 17.22 19.71 19.13
CA GLY A 59 18.08 20.88 19.30
C GLY A 59 18.51 21.07 20.75
N ILE A 60 17.57 21.01 21.70
CA ILE A 60 17.87 21.10 23.14
C ILE A 60 18.76 19.95 23.59
N TRP A 61 18.46 18.70 23.18
CA TRP A 61 19.27 17.54 23.54
C TRP A 61 20.72 17.67 23.08
N ILE A 62 20.92 18.06 21.82
CA ILE A 62 22.25 18.26 21.23
C ILE A 62 22.97 19.42 21.94
N LEU A 63 22.30 20.55 22.17
CA LEU A 63 22.89 21.72 22.84
C LEU A 63 23.30 21.42 24.29
N LEU A 64 22.55 20.58 25.00
CA LEU A 64 22.89 20.11 26.33
C LEU A 64 24.11 19.18 26.31
N ASN A 65 24.21 18.26 25.35
CA ASN A 65 25.31 17.29 25.30
C ASN A 65 26.61 17.84 24.70
N ILE A 66 26.55 18.86 23.83
CA ILE A 66 27.74 19.56 23.31
C ILE A 66 28.31 20.57 24.36
N GLY A 67 27.64 20.75 25.50
CA GLY A 67 28.09 21.63 26.57
C GLY A 67 27.92 23.13 26.26
N LEU A 68 27.15 23.50 25.22
CA LEU A 68 26.91 24.90 24.89
C LEU A 68 25.97 25.56 25.92
N LEU A 69 25.05 24.79 26.48
CA LEU A 69 24.36 25.13 27.74
C LEU A 69 25.29 24.69 28.90
N HIS A 70 26.20 25.56 29.34
CA HIS A 70 27.06 25.29 30.51
C HIS A 70 26.21 25.23 31.79
N ILE A 71 25.55 24.10 32.05
CA ILE A 71 24.91 23.80 33.34
C ILE A 71 25.98 23.15 34.22
N PRO A 72 26.38 23.78 35.35
CA PRO A 72 27.33 23.16 36.26
C PRO A 72 26.73 21.87 36.86
N HIS A 73 27.53 20.78 36.87
CA HIS A 73 27.26 19.46 37.47
C HIS A 73 26.55 18.39 36.60
N ILE A 74 26.33 18.62 35.30
CA ILE A 74 25.83 17.56 34.39
C ILE A 74 27.01 17.02 33.58
N SER A 75 27.41 15.77 33.85
CA SER A 75 28.34 15.02 33.00
C SER A 75 27.69 14.73 31.65
N GLU A 76 28.45 14.71 30.55
CA GLU A 76 28.00 14.33 29.21
C GLU A 76 27.21 13.01 29.28
N PHE A 77 25.87 13.09 29.18
CA PHE A 77 24.99 11.94 29.39
C PHE A 77 24.89 11.07 28.14
N ASP A 78 24.97 11.68 26.96
CA ASP A 78 24.93 11.03 25.65
C ASP A 78 26.05 11.62 24.76
N PRO A 79 27.30 11.15 24.91
CA PRO A 79 28.43 11.64 24.12
C PRO A 79 28.23 11.37 22.63
N PHE A 80 28.82 12.22 21.79
CA PHE A 80 28.84 11.99 20.33
C PHE A 80 29.42 10.58 20.06
N PRO A 81 28.70 9.68 19.36
CA PRO A 81 27.67 9.92 18.33
C PRO A 81 26.18 9.87 18.76
N PHE A 82 25.82 10.18 20.01
CA PHE A 82 24.43 10.22 20.53
C PHE A 82 23.70 8.88 20.43
N GLY A 83 24.27 7.83 21.02
CA GLY A 83 23.71 6.48 20.97
C GLY A 83 22.33 6.35 21.63
N LEU A 84 22.10 7.05 22.74
CA LEU A 84 20.82 6.98 23.46
C LEU A 84 19.70 7.67 22.69
N LEU A 85 19.95 8.87 22.16
CA LEU A 85 19.00 9.58 21.30
C LEU A 85 18.64 8.73 20.09
N THR A 86 19.63 8.15 19.40
CA THR A 86 19.41 7.34 18.20
C THR A 86 18.55 6.10 18.51
N MET A 87 18.78 5.45 19.65
CA MET A 87 18.01 4.29 20.08
C MET A 87 16.53 4.64 20.35
N ILE A 88 16.29 5.72 21.10
CA ILE A 88 14.94 6.17 21.45
C ILE A 88 14.18 6.60 20.19
N VAL A 89 14.80 7.40 19.32
CA VAL A 89 14.20 7.85 18.06
C VAL A 89 13.87 6.69 17.14
N SER A 90 14.74 5.69 17.06
CA SER A 90 14.49 4.50 16.23
C SER A 90 13.26 3.72 16.72
N LEU A 91 13.13 3.55 18.04
CA LEU A 91 11.96 2.89 18.63
C LEU A 91 10.68 3.71 18.40
N GLU A 92 10.74 5.02 18.63
CA GLU A 92 9.63 5.94 18.39
C GLU A 92 9.17 5.91 16.94
N ALA A 93 10.10 5.92 15.98
CA ALA A 93 9.81 5.87 14.55
C ALA A 93 9.08 4.58 14.15
N ILE A 94 9.43 3.42 14.73
CA ILE A 94 8.73 2.15 14.49
C ILE A 94 7.27 2.22 14.94
N PHE A 95 7.02 2.76 16.14
CA PHE A 95 5.65 2.95 16.64
C PHE A 95 4.85 3.93 15.77
N LEU A 96 5.43 5.08 15.43
CA LEU A 96 4.79 6.06 14.56
C LEU A 96 4.46 5.50 13.19
N SER A 97 5.39 4.79 12.56
CA SER A 97 5.18 4.13 11.26
C SER A 97 4.04 3.12 11.32
N THR A 98 3.96 2.34 12.41
CA THR A 98 2.88 1.37 12.62
C THR A 98 1.53 2.06 12.81
N PHE A 99 1.46 3.14 13.59
CA PHE A 99 0.21 3.91 13.75
C PHE A 99 -0.24 4.57 12.44
N ILE A 100 0.70 5.10 11.66
CA ILE A 100 0.44 5.63 10.33
C ILE A 100 -0.11 4.53 9.42
N LEU A 101 0.49 3.35 9.41
CA LEU A 101 0.07 2.23 8.56
C LEU A 101 -1.33 1.72 8.95
N VAL A 102 -1.63 1.63 10.24
CA VAL A 102 -2.98 1.28 10.72
C VAL A 102 -4.01 2.31 10.26
N SER A 103 -3.71 3.60 10.39
CA SER A 103 -4.60 4.68 9.91
C SER A 103 -4.79 4.62 8.39
N GLN A 104 -3.70 4.42 7.64
CA GLN A 104 -3.74 4.31 6.19
C GLN A 104 -4.55 3.11 5.72
N ASN A 105 -4.40 1.94 6.36
CA ASN A 105 -5.16 0.74 6.02
C ASN A 105 -6.66 0.96 6.24
N ARG A 106 -7.02 1.66 7.32
CA ARG A 106 -8.41 2.02 7.59
C ARG A 106 -8.96 3.01 6.56
N ASP A 107 -8.22 4.08 6.26
CA ASP A 107 -8.64 5.07 5.26
C ASP A 107 -8.76 4.44 3.86
N ALA A 108 -7.89 3.49 3.53
CA ALA A 108 -7.96 2.72 2.29
C ALA A 108 -9.25 1.88 2.21
N ALA A 109 -9.64 1.21 3.29
CA ALA A 109 -10.89 0.44 3.34
C ALA A 109 -12.13 1.34 3.14
N VAL A 110 -12.15 2.52 3.76
CA VAL A 110 -13.24 3.50 3.63
C VAL A 110 -13.28 4.06 2.21
N ASN A 111 -12.13 4.42 1.64
CA ASN A 111 -12.05 4.92 0.27
C ASN A 111 -12.48 3.86 -0.75
N ALA A 112 -12.14 2.59 -0.54
CA ALA A 112 -12.60 1.49 -1.39
C ALA A 112 -14.13 1.38 -1.39
N GLN A 113 -14.77 1.44 -0.21
CA GLN A 113 -16.23 1.41 -0.11
C GLN A 113 -16.89 2.62 -0.77
N ARG A 114 -16.32 3.83 -0.59
CA ARG A 114 -16.81 5.05 -1.25
C ARG A 114 -16.69 4.97 -2.77
N SER A 115 -15.59 4.43 -3.28
CA SER A 115 -15.36 4.22 -4.72
C SER A 115 -16.40 3.27 -5.31
N GLU A 116 -16.71 2.17 -4.62
CA GLU A 116 -17.74 1.22 -5.04
C GLU A 116 -19.12 1.88 -5.12
N LEU A 117 -19.48 2.67 -4.10
CA LEU A 117 -20.75 3.40 -4.08
C LEU A 117 -20.82 4.43 -5.21
N ASP A 118 -19.74 5.17 -5.46
CA ASP A 118 -19.68 6.16 -6.55
C ASP A 118 -19.85 5.50 -7.92
N LEU A 119 -19.20 4.35 -8.14
CA LEU A 119 -19.42 3.54 -9.34
C LEU A 119 -20.89 3.14 -9.50
N GLN A 120 -21.52 2.61 -8.45
CA GLN A 120 -22.94 2.23 -8.50
C GLN A 120 -23.86 3.42 -8.81
N VAL A 121 -23.59 4.59 -8.24
CA VAL A 121 -24.35 5.82 -8.51
C VAL A 121 -24.18 6.27 -9.96
N ASN A 122 -22.95 6.26 -10.48
CA ASN A 122 -22.65 6.62 -11.86
C ASN A 122 -23.35 5.68 -12.86
N LEU A 123 -23.27 4.38 -12.61
CA LEU A 123 -23.94 3.36 -13.42
C LEU A 123 -25.46 3.51 -13.40
N LEU A 124 -26.05 3.84 -12.25
CA LEU A 124 -27.48 4.12 -12.16
C LEU A 124 -27.87 5.42 -12.87
N ALA A 125 -27.01 6.45 -12.81
CA ALA A 125 -27.22 7.71 -13.51
C ALA A 125 -27.19 7.50 -15.03
N GLU A 126 -26.25 6.68 -15.51
CA GLU A 126 -26.13 6.28 -16.90
C GLU A 126 -27.37 5.51 -17.38
N GLN A 127 -27.82 4.49 -16.63
CA GLN A 127 -29.08 3.78 -16.95
C GLN A 127 -30.28 4.73 -17.06
N LYS A 128 -30.40 5.69 -16.13
CA LYS A 128 -31.47 6.69 -16.16
C LYS A 128 -31.35 7.60 -17.37
N ALA A 129 -30.14 8.03 -17.73
CA ALA A 129 -29.88 8.83 -18.91
C ALA A 129 -30.30 8.07 -20.19
N THR A 130 -29.85 6.82 -20.35
CA THR A 130 -30.28 5.95 -21.45
C THR A 130 -31.79 5.81 -21.49
N LYS A 131 -32.45 5.61 -20.34
CA LYS A 131 -33.90 5.49 -20.31
C LYS A 131 -34.63 6.76 -20.73
N VAL A 132 -34.08 7.92 -20.38
CA VAL A 132 -34.59 9.21 -20.85
C VAL A 132 -34.41 9.34 -22.36
N LEU A 133 -33.24 8.98 -22.91
CA LEU A 133 -32.98 8.99 -24.35
C LEU A 133 -33.95 8.08 -25.11
N GLU A 134 -34.18 6.85 -24.65
CA GLU A 134 -35.19 5.93 -25.22
C GLU A 134 -36.59 6.55 -25.21
N THR A 135 -36.98 7.17 -24.09
CA THR A 135 -38.30 7.76 -23.95
C THR A 135 -38.48 8.96 -24.89
N LEU A 136 -37.45 9.80 -25.02
CA LEU A 136 -37.45 10.93 -25.95
C LEU A 136 -37.50 10.46 -27.40
N ASP A 137 -36.77 9.41 -27.75
CA ASP A 137 -36.82 8.80 -29.07
C ASP A 137 -38.20 8.23 -29.40
N HIS A 138 -38.82 7.50 -28.46
CA HIS A 138 -40.19 7.02 -28.62
C HIS A 138 -41.18 8.17 -28.87
N ILE A 139 -41.04 9.30 -28.16
CA ILE A 139 -41.88 10.49 -28.38
C ILE A 139 -41.61 11.10 -29.76
N ALA A 140 -40.34 11.22 -30.17
CA ALA A 140 -39.97 11.76 -31.48
C ALA A 140 -40.57 10.92 -32.62
N GLN A 141 -40.50 9.59 -32.52
CA GLN A 141 -41.10 8.68 -33.48
C GLN A 141 -42.64 8.79 -33.51
N GLN A 142 -43.29 8.90 -32.35
CA GLN A 142 -44.75 9.11 -32.29
C GLN A 142 -45.17 10.43 -32.95
N LEU A 143 -44.42 11.52 -32.75
CA LEU A 143 -44.69 12.80 -33.39
C LEU A 143 -44.49 12.75 -34.91
N ASN A 144 -43.44 12.06 -35.38
CA ASN A 144 -43.16 11.81 -36.79
C ASN A 144 -44.31 11.05 -37.48
N ASN A 145 -44.87 10.06 -36.77
CA ASN A 145 -46.00 9.27 -37.26
C ASN A 145 -47.33 10.05 -37.28
N MET A 146 -47.53 10.99 -36.35
CA MET A 146 -48.78 11.75 -36.23
C MET A 146 -48.83 12.97 -37.15
N SER A 147 -47.68 13.56 -37.50
CA SER A 147 -47.62 14.75 -38.34
C SER A 147 -46.46 14.65 -39.32
N SER A 148 -46.79 14.52 -40.62
CA SER A 148 -45.82 14.53 -41.73
C SER A 148 -45.01 15.83 -41.87
N ARG A 149 -45.26 16.80 -40.99
CA ARG A 149 -44.59 18.10 -40.97
C ARG A 149 -43.30 18.07 -40.15
N PHE A 150 -43.16 17.14 -39.22
CA PHE A 150 -41.92 16.86 -38.52
C PHE A 150 -41.25 15.67 -39.23
N ASN A 151 -39.96 15.79 -39.54
CA ASN A 151 -39.16 14.70 -40.12
C ASN A 151 -37.91 14.52 -39.27
N PHE A 152 -38.06 13.89 -38.11
CA PHE A 152 -36.92 13.54 -37.26
C PHE A 152 -36.19 12.35 -37.89
N ALA A 153 -35.03 12.61 -38.49
CA ALA A 153 -34.18 11.54 -39.01
C ALA A 153 -33.53 10.77 -37.84
N PRO A 154 -33.32 9.45 -37.97
CA PRO A 154 -32.56 8.68 -36.99
C PRO A 154 -31.16 9.27 -36.84
N ASP A 155 -30.82 9.73 -35.64
CA ASP A 155 -29.50 10.25 -35.32
C ASP A 155 -28.57 9.08 -34.94
N PRO A 156 -27.53 8.78 -35.73
CA PRO A 156 -26.59 7.70 -35.42
C PRO A 156 -25.82 7.94 -34.11
N GLU A 157 -25.64 9.19 -33.68
CA GLU A 157 -24.99 9.51 -32.41
C GLU A 157 -25.89 9.14 -31.21
N LEU A 158 -27.20 9.39 -31.32
CA LEU A 158 -28.18 8.99 -30.31
C LEU A 158 -28.29 7.46 -30.16
N GLU A 159 -28.26 6.72 -31.27
CA GLU A 159 -28.26 5.25 -31.25
C GLU A 159 -27.00 4.69 -30.59
N ALA A 160 -25.84 5.30 -30.83
CA ALA A 160 -24.59 4.93 -30.15
C ALA A 160 -24.67 5.18 -28.64
N LEU A 161 -25.29 6.28 -28.21
CA LEU A 161 -25.48 6.60 -26.78
C LEU A 161 -26.48 5.66 -26.09
N LYS A 162 -27.48 5.12 -26.80
CA LYS A 162 -28.40 4.11 -26.26
C LYS A 162 -27.73 2.76 -26.05
N GLN A 163 -26.68 2.45 -26.81
CA GLN A 163 -25.93 1.20 -26.73
C GLN A 163 -24.93 1.17 -25.57
N SER A 164 -25.01 2.08 -24.59
CA SER A 164 -24.11 2.02 -23.45
C SER A 164 -24.28 0.66 -22.73
N PRO A 165 -23.19 -0.11 -22.54
CA PRO A 165 -23.27 -1.45 -21.98
C PRO A 165 -23.93 -1.41 -20.59
N ALA A 166 -24.74 -2.41 -20.28
CA ALA A 166 -25.44 -2.44 -19.00
C ALA A 166 -24.42 -2.39 -17.85
N PRO A 167 -24.69 -1.66 -16.76
CA PRO A 167 -23.84 -1.62 -15.58
C PRO A 167 -23.27 -2.94 -15.08
N GLN A 168 -24.08 -4.01 -15.13
CA GLN A 168 -23.64 -5.34 -14.71
C GLN A 168 -22.62 -5.95 -15.67
N GLU A 169 -22.68 -5.60 -16.95
CA GLU A 169 -21.75 -6.04 -17.98
C GLU A 169 -20.40 -5.34 -17.82
N VAL A 170 -20.40 -4.03 -17.56
CA VAL A 170 -19.17 -3.28 -17.26
C VAL A 170 -18.51 -3.79 -15.98
N LEU A 171 -19.27 -4.02 -14.90
CA LEU A 171 -18.72 -4.58 -13.66
C LEU A 171 -18.11 -5.96 -13.87
N LYS A 172 -18.79 -6.83 -14.63
CA LYS A 172 -18.32 -8.18 -14.92
C LYS A 172 -17.04 -8.16 -15.76
N VAL A 173 -16.96 -7.29 -16.77
CA VAL A 173 -15.77 -7.12 -17.60
C VAL A 173 -14.60 -6.56 -16.77
N MET A 174 -14.86 -5.61 -15.85
CA MET A 174 -13.81 -5.12 -14.95
C MET A 174 -13.34 -6.21 -13.98
N GLU A 175 -14.24 -7.02 -13.42
CA GLU A 175 -13.88 -8.14 -12.53
C GLU A 175 -13.08 -9.22 -13.27
N GLU A 176 -13.50 -9.58 -14.49
CA GLU A 176 -12.76 -10.51 -15.36
C GLU A 176 -11.37 -9.96 -15.72
N ALA A 177 -11.25 -8.67 -16.08
CA ALA A 177 -9.97 -8.05 -16.39
C ALA A 177 -9.03 -7.97 -15.17
N VAL A 178 -9.56 -7.68 -13.98
CA VAL A 178 -8.77 -7.69 -12.73
C VAL A 178 -8.30 -9.11 -12.40
N LYS A 179 -9.15 -10.12 -12.61
CA LYS A 179 -8.81 -11.52 -12.38
C LYS A 179 -7.77 -12.03 -13.36
N GLU A 180 -7.87 -11.67 -14.64
CA GLU A 180 -6.85 -11.97 -15.65
C GLU A 180 -5.51 -11.30 -15.30
N GLY A 181 -5.51 -10.02 -14.91
CA GLY A 181 -4.29 -9.33 -14.47
C GLY A 181 -3.66 -9.94 -13.22
N ALA A 182 -4.46 -10.43 -12.27
CA ALA A 182 -3.95 -11.11 -11.08
C ALA A 182 -3.28 -12.45 -11.41
N LEU A 183 -3.81 -13.18 -12.39
CA LEU A 183 -3.23 -14.43 -12.88
C LEU A 183 -1.90 -14.18 -13.62
N ASP A 184 -1.82 -13.14 -14.45
CA ASP A 184 -0.58 -12.73 -15.13
C ASP A 184 0.53 -12.33 -14.15
N VAL A 185 0.19 -11.55 -13.12
CA VAL A 185 1.18 -11.18 -12.08
C VAL A 185 1.70 -12.40 -11.34
N GLN A 186 0.83 -13.37 -11.04
CA GLN A 186 1.22 -14.57 -10.31
C GLN A 186 2.11 -15.49 -11.17
N GLU A 187 1.83 -15.63 -12.45
CA GLU A 187 2.67 -16.35 -13.42
C GLU A 187 4.06 -15.71 -13.53
N ARG A 188 4.13 -14.38 -13.65
CA ARG A 188 5.40 -13.64 -13.68
C ARG A 188 6.21 -13.76 -12.38
N VAL A 189 5.54 -13.85 -11.23
CA VAL A 189 6.22 -14.08 -9.94
C VAL A 189 6.81 -15.49 -9.88
N GLU A 190 6.08 -16.50 -10.32
CA GLU A 190 6.59 -17.88 -10.38
C GLU A 190 7.79 -18.00 -11.33
N GLU A 191 7.73 -17.38 -12.50
CA GLU A 191 8.85 -17.34 -13.46
C GLU A 191 10.12 -16.73 -12.83
N VAL A 192 9.99 -15.57 -12.17
CA VAL A 192 11.12 -14.90 -11.51
C VAL A 192 11.64 -15.71 -10.32
N VAL A 193 10.76 -16.38 -9.58
CA VAL A 193 11.17 -17.25 -8.46
C VAL A 193 11.95 -18.47 -8.96
N GLU A 194 11.53 -19.09 -10.06
CA GLU A 194 12.29 -20.19 -10.69
C GLU A 194 13.67 -19.71 -11.18
N GLU A 195 13.73 -18.54 -11.83
CA GLU A 195 14.99 -17.95 -12.30
C GLU A 195 15.97 -17.71 -11.14
N ILE A 196 15.51 -17.04 -10.08
CA ILE A 196 16.34 -16.76 -8.88
C ILE A 196 16.76 -18.05 -8.18
N THR A 197 15.87 -19.03 -8.08
CA THR A 197 16.19 -20.32 -7.45
C THR A 197 17.27 -21.06 -8.25
N GLY A 198 17.18 -21.04 -9.58
CA GLY A 198 18.21 -21.59 -10.46
C GLY A 198 19.57 -20.91 -10.29
N GLU A 199 19.60 -19.58 -10.24
CA GLU A 199 20.86 -18.84 -9.97
C GLU A 199 21.45 -19.18 -8.59
N LEU A 200 20.59 -19.31 -7.57
CA LEU A 200 21.03 -19.61 -6.21
C LEU A 200 21.64 -21.02 -6.09
N ASP A 201 21.13 -21.99 -6.83
CA ASP A 201 21.70 -23.35 -6.88
C ASP A 201 23.08 -23.37 -7.55
N VAL A 202 23.28 -22.55 -8.59
CA VAL A 202 24.60 -22.37 -9.22
C VAL A 202 25.58 -21.73 -8.23
N VAL A 203 25.16 -20.71 -7.50
CA VAL A 203 25.99 -20.06 -6.47
C VAL A 203 26.33 -21.04 -5.34
N ARG A 204 25.36 -21.80 -4.84
CA ARG A 204 25.57 -22.83 -3.81
C ARG A 204 26.59 -23.86 -4.28
N SER A 205 26.45 -24.37 -5.50
CA SER A 205 27.40 -25.34 -6.07
C SER A 205 28.81 -24.77 -6.18
N ASN A 206 28.95 -23.50 -6.60
CA ASN A 206 30.24 -22.84 -6.65
C ASN A 206 30.87 -22.67 -5.25
N VAL A 207 30.07 -22.34 -4.24
CA VAL A 207 30.53 -22.23 -2.85
C VAL A 207 31.01 -23.58 -2.30
N GLU A 208 30.28 -24.67 -2.55
CA GLU A 208 30.70 -26.02 -2.16
C GLU A 208 32.04 -26.40 -2.81
N ARG A 209 32.18 -26.15 -4.12
CA ARG A 209 33.43 -26.40 -4.85
C ARG A 209 34.61 -25.61 -4.29
N VAL A 210 34.40 -24.35 -3.95
CA VAL A 210 35.44 -23.51 -3.33
C VAL A 210 35.78 -24.02 -1.93
N SER A 211 34.79 -24.44 -1.14
CA SER A 211 35.02 -25.03 0.18
C SER A 211 35.89 -26.28 0.11
N GLU A 212 35.60 -27.20 -0.82
CA GLU A 212 36.43 -28.40 -1.04
C GLU A 212 37.87 -28.04 -1.46
N GLN A 213 38.04 -27.04 -2.33
CA GLN A 213 39.37 -26.56 -2.73
C GLN A 213 40.15 -25.98 -1.56
N VAL A 214 39.50 -25.18 -0.69
CA VAL A 214 40.15 -24.62 0.50
C VAL A 214 40.57 -25.71 1.48
N GLU A 215 39.72 -26.73 1.71
CA GLU A 215 40.06 -27.85 2.59
C GLU A 215 41.23 -28.68 2.04
N THR A 216 41.27 -28.89 0.73
CA THR A 216 42.40 -29.54 0.05
C THR A 216 43.70 -28.74 0.23
N VAL A 217 43.66 -27.43 0.01
CA VAL A 217 44.84 -26.56 0.19
C VAL A 217 45.30 -26.54 1.64
N ALA A 218 44.38 -26.47 2.60
CA ALA A 218 44.73 -26.52 4.02
C ALA A 218 45.41 -27.85 4.41
N SER A 219 44.93 -28.97 3.86
CA SER A 219 45.55 -30.29 4.04
C SER A 219 46.97 -30.34 3.48
N ASP A 220 47.18 -29.83 2.27
CA ASP A 220 48.50 -29.81 1.63
C ASP A 220 49.49 -28.90 2.37
N VAL A 221 49.04 -27.73 2.82
CA VAL A 221 49.87 -26.83 3.66
C VAL A 221 50.26 -27.50 4.98
N SER A 222 49.35 -28.24 5.61
CA SER A 222 49.63 -28.99 6.83
C SER A 222 50.72 -30.05 6.62
N LYS A 223 50.63 -30.84 5.54
CA LYS A 223 51.64 -31.83 5.16
C LYS A 223 53.01 -31.19 4.89
N ILE A 224 53.04 -30.06 4.18
CA ILE A 224 54.28 -29.33 3.90
C ILE A 224 54.92 -28.86 5.21
N LYS A 225 54.13 -28.29 6.13
CA LYS A 225 54.63 -27.84 7.43
C LYS A 225 55.24 -29.01 8.23
N GLN A 226 54.57 -30.15 8.27
CA GLN A 226 55.05 -31.33 8.97
C GLN A 226 56.37 -31.86 8.37
N GLY A 227 56.47 -31.91 7.04
CA GLY A 227 57.70 -32.31 6.35
C GLY A 227 58.88 -31.36 6.60
N ILE A 228 58.62 -30.04 6.70
CA ILE A 228 59.66 -29.05 7.06
C ILE A 228 60.12 -29.24 8.50
N GLU A 229 59.21 -29.50 9.44
CA GLU A 229 59.56 -29.77 10.85
C GLU A 229 60.41 -31.03 11.01
N GLU A 230 60.09 -32.09 10.26
CA GLU A 230 60.83 -33.36 10.26
C GLU A 230 62.26 -33.20 9.69
N GLN A 231 62.40 -32.53 8.54
CA GLN A 231 63.73 -32.22 7.97
C GLN A 231 64.58 -31.33 8.88
N THR A 232 63.97 -30.37 9.58
CA THR A 232 64.67 -29.47 10.51
C THR A 232 65.11 -30.20 11.79
N GLY A 233 64.32 -31.18 12.24
CA GLY A 233 64.65 -32.06 13.37
C GLY A 233 65.82 -33.01 13.08
N GLU A 234 65.83 -33.66 11.92
CA GLU A 234 66.93 -34.54 11.50
C GLU A 234 68.26 -33.78 11.31
N HIS A 235 68.19 -32.57 10.75
CA HIS A 235 69.38 -31.74 10.54
C HIS A 235 70.01 -31.23 11.86
N LYS A 236 69.22 -31.16 12.95
CA LYS A 236 69.71 -30.89 14.31
C LYS A 236 70.34 -32.12 14.96
N LEU A 237 69.78 -33.32 14.78
CA LEU A 237 70.37 -34.56 15.31
C LEU A 237 71.67 -34.94 14.59
N SER A 238 71.80 -34.69 13.29
CA SER A 238 73.02 -34.98 12.52
C SER A 238 74.20 -34.06 12.88
N ARG A 239 73.95 -32.85 13.40
CA ARG A 239 74.99 -31.92 13.89
C ARG A 239 75.45 -32.16 15.33
N SER A 240 74.81 -33.08 16.06
CA SER A 240 75.07 -33.34 17.48
C SER A 240 75.83 -34.65 17.75
N LYS A 241 76.24 -35.37 16.70
CA LYS A 241 77.25 -36.43 16.77
C LYS A 241 78.56 -35.90 16.20
#